data_AF-A0A934YC43-F1
#
_entry.id   AF-A0A934YC43-F1
#
_cell.length_a   1.000
_cell.length_b   1.000
_cell.length_c   1.000
_cell.angle_alpha   90.00
_cell.angle_beta   90.00
_cell.angle_gamma   90.00
#
_symmetry.space_group_name_H-M   'P 1'
#
loop_
_entity.id
_entity.type
_entity.pdbx_description
1 polymer ?
#
loop_
_entity_poly.entity_id
_entity_poly.type
_entity_poly.pdbx_seq_one_letter_code
_entity_poly.pdbx_strand_id
1 'polypeptide(L)'
;MTRLSAVELPAMSPAAAVRVVRALGGNRYVEGRLHEVHAFVFAAAGAHHALVEAQTWAARVLSDPTIDRDSKDPALFRAATDKELGAALGAFWGDPGEAEARARLTELLRSVGAEPSGGPLFDEGAEEDVYPVLIDAGWQLLPLARLESERHRGVLESYTELELASARFEEESAVPPRAQLLELPVFGGRELVLPEDEWGELRSPLVVWSSLDATYEDYLVRGVLRAAKVAEPQD
;
A
#
# COMPACT_ATOMS: atom_id res chain seq x y z
N MET A 1 11.54 -17.30 -6.81
CA MET A 1 10.91 -15.98 -6.58
C MET A 1 9.54 -16.03 -7.20
N THR A 2 8.51 -15.63 -6.44
CA THR A 2 7.17 -15.40 -6.99
C THR A 2 7.27 -14.23 -7.95
N ARG A 3 6.77 -14.37 -9.17
CA ARG A 3 6.74 -13.27 -10.14
C ARG A 3 5.51 -12.43 -9.83
N LEU A 4 5.72 -11.13 -9.59
CA LEU A 4 4.63 -10.17 -9.44
C LEU A 4 4.26 -9.59 -10.81
N SER A 5 2.96 -9.39 -11.04
CA SER A 5 2.39 -8.58 -12.11
C SER A 5 2.11 -7.18 -11.59
N ALA A 6 2.39 -6.17 -12.40
CA ALA A 6 1.94 -4.80 -12.17
C ALA A 6 0.47 -4.66 -12.60
N VAL A 7 -0.36 -4.15 -11.71
CA VAL A 7 -1.74 -3.74 -12.01
C VAL A 7 -1.84 -2.23 -11.87
N GLU A 8 -1.84 -1.53 -12.99
CA GLU A 8 -2.12 -0.08 -12.99
C GLU A 8 -3.60 0.16 -12.70
N LEU A 9 -3.88 0.95 -11.66
CA LEU A 9 -5.24 1.36 -11.34
C LEU A 9 -5.64 2.60 -12.16
N PRO A 10 -6.95 2.83 -12.39
CA PRO A 10 -7.41 4.02 -13.10
C PRO A 10 -6.91 5.32 -12.47
N ALA A 11 -6.79 6.38 -13.28
CA ALA A 11 -6.48 7.72 -12.78
C ALA A 11 -7.46 8.13 -11.67
N MET A 12 -6.92 8.65 -10.57
CA MET A 12 -7.70 8.98 -9.39
C MET A 12 -7.00 10.04 -8.53
N SER A 13 -7.77 10.73 -7.69
CA SER A 13 -7.19 11.63 -6.68
C SER A 13 -6.50 10.86 -5.55
N PRO A 14 -5.56 11.46 -4.82
CA PRO A 14 -4.92 10.80 -3.67
C PRO A 14 -5.94 10.34 -2.62
N ALA A 15 -6.99 11.13 -2.38
CA ALA A 15 -8.06 10.76 -1.46
C ALA A 15 -8.84 9.52 -1.93
N ALA A 16 -8.94 9.29 -3.24
CA ALA A 16 -9.50 8.07 -3.79
C ALA A 16 -8.56 6.88 -3.63
N ALA A 17 -7.25 7.07 -3.84
CA ALA A 17 -6.23 6.06 -3.59
C ALA A 17 -6.22 5.61 -2.11
N VAL A 18 -6.36 6.52 -1.15
CA VAL A 18 -6.53 6.16 0.27
C VAL A 18 -7.75 5.26 0.49
N ARG A 19 -8.87 5.50 -0.21
CA ARG A 19 -10.06 4.63 -0.12
C ARG A 19 -9.81 3.27 -0.74
N VAL A 20 -9.06 3.18 -1.83
CA VAL A 20 -8.61 1.92 -2.44
C VAL A 20 -7.78 1.12 -1.42
N VAL A 21 -6.76 1.73 -0.81
CA VAL A 21 -5.93 1.06 0.21
C VAL A 21 -6.77 0.57 1.39
N ARG A 22 -7.73 1.37 1.87
CA ARG A 22 -8.67 0.94 2.93
C ARG A 22 -9.56 -0.22 2.47
N ALA A 23 -10.00 -0.23 1.21
CA ALA A 23 -10.82 -1.30 0.64
C ALA A 23 -10.03 -2.60 0.43
N LEU A 24 -8.73 -2.51 0.11
CA LEU A 24 -7.80 -3.65 0.05
C LEU A 24 -7.70 -4.34 1.42
N GLY A 25 -7.35 -3.59 2.46
CA GLY A 25 -7.22 -4.16 3.81
C GLY A 25 -8.53 -4.62 4.44
N GLY A 26 -9.66 -4.03 4.03
CA GLY A 26 -11.00 -4.44 4.46
C GLY A 26 -11.55 -5.69 3.77
N ASN A 27 -10.82 -6.27 2.80
CA ASN A 27 -11.35 -7.35 2.00
C ASN A 27 -11.34 -8.70 2.75
N ARG A 28 -12.40 -9.50 2.56
CA ARG A 28 -12.59 -10.82 3.18
C ARG A 28 -11.55 -11.87 2.79
N TYR A 29 -10.74 -11.61 1.76
CA TYR A 29 -9.67 -12.50 1.29
C TYR A 29 -8.34 -12.30 2.03
N VAL A 30 -8.18 -11.23 2.80
CA VAL A 30 -6.93 -10.94 3.52
C VAL A 30 -6.70 -12.01 4.60
N GLU A 31 -5.54 -12.67 4.51
CA GLU A 31 -5.01 -13.62 5.49
C GLU A 31 -3.95 -12.97 6.39
N GLY A 32 -3.04 -12.18 5.80
CA GLY A 32 -1.91 -11.57 6.49
C GLY A 32 -1.69 -10.12 6.05
N ARG A 33 -0.93 -9.39 6.86
CA ARG A 33 -0.60 -7.97 6.64
C ARG A 33 0.89 -7.79 6.75
N LEU A 34 1.47 -7.09 5.78
CA LEU A 34 2.88 -6.85 5.62
C LEU A 34 3.08 -5.34 5.50
N HIS A 35 2.60 -4.57 6.48
CA HIS A 35 2.71 -3.11 6.47
C HIS A 35 3.81 -2.68 7.42
N GLU A 36 4.83 -2.02 6.90
CA GLU A 36 5.87 -1.36 7.66
C GLU A 36 5.82 0.14 7.39
N VAL A 37 5.74 0.93 8.46
CA VAL A 37 5.65 2.39 8.36
C VAL A 37 6.78 3.01 9.16
N HIS A 38 7.48 3.93 8.52
CA HIS A 38 8.62 4.64 9.09
C HIS A 38 8.19 5.66 10.15
N ALA A 39 9.02 5.87 11.17
CA ALA A 39 8.76 6.81 12.26
C ALA A 39 8.47 8.24 11.77
N PHE A 40 9.11 8.68 10.69
CA PHE A 40 8.85 10.01 10.10
C PHE A 40 7.40 10.20 9.67
N VAL A 41 6.78 9.16 9.10
CA VAL A 41 5.38 9.21 8.64
C VAL A 41 4.46 9.49 9.82
N PHE A 42 4.56 8.69 10.89
CA PHE A 42 3.71 8.91 12.06
C PHE A 42 3.98 10.25 12.73
N ALA A 43 5.25 10.65 12.86
CA ALA A 43 5.63 11.94 13.45
C ALA A 43 5.05 13.12 12.65
N ALA A 44 4.98 13.03 11.33
CA ALA A 44 4.49 14.10 10.47
C ALA A 44 2.95 14.11 10.28
N ALA A 45 2.27 12.96 10.42
CA ALA A 45 0.85 12.78 10.11
C ALA A 45 -0.14 13.71 10.87
N GLY A 46 0.30 14.39 11.94
CA GLY A 46 -0.59 15.25 12.74
C GLY A 46 -1.58 14.45 13.58
N ALA A 47 -2.36 15.10 14.43
CA ALA A 47 -3.19 14.41 15.42
C ALA A 47 -4.27 13.52 14.76
N HIS A 48 -4.18 12.21 14.95
CA HIS A 48 -5.19 11.26 14.48
C HIS A 48 -5.40 10.14 15.50
N HIS A 49 -6.66 9.86 15.86
CA HIS A 49 -6.98 8.91 16.94
C HIS A 49 -6.44 7.49 16.69
N ALA A 50 -6.45 7.02 15.45
CA ALA A 50 -5.90 5.71 15.08
C ALA A 50 -4.36 5.65 15.12
N LEU A 51 -3.68 6.81 15.19
CA LEU A 51 -2.22 6.90 15.15
C LEU A 51 -1.59 7.22 16.51
N VAL A 52 -2.37 7.35 17.59
CA VAL A 52 -1.85 7.82 18.90
C VAL A 52 -0.68 6.96 19.41
N GLU A 53 -0.82 5.64 19.36
CA GLU A 53 0.24 4.71 19.79
C GLU A 53 1.45 4.79 18.86
N ALA A 54 1.21 4.83 17.55
CA ALA A 54 2.23 4.95 16.52
C ALA A 54 3.04 6.25 16.65
N GLN A 55 2.37 7.36 16.96
CA GLN A 55 2.97 8.67 17.16
C GLN A 55 3.80 8.74 18.43
N THR A 56 3.29 8.14 19.50
CA THR A 56 4.04 8.03 20.77
C THR A 56 5.32 7.21 20.56
N TRP A 57 5.22 6.09 19.83
CA TRP A 57 6.37 5.28 19.44
C TRP A 57 7.37 6.08 18.60
N ALA A 58 6.90 6.74 17.54
CA ALA A 58 7.75 7.51 16.64
C ALA A 58 8.46 8.65 17.38
N ALA A 59 7.77 9.38 18.27
CA ALA A 59 8.39 10.43 19.08
C ALA A 59 9.52 9.88 19.97
N ARG A 60 9.36 8.68 20.55
CA ARG A 60 10.40 8.03 21.35
C ARG A 60 11.58 7.60 20.48
N VAL A 61 11.33 6.93 19.36
CA VAL A 61 12.37 6.48 18.43
C VAL A 61 13.18 7.67 17.91
N LEU A 62 12.50 8.72 17.46
CA LEU A 62 13.17 9.90 16.91
C LEU A 62 13.88 10.72 17.98
N SER A 63 13.55 10.60 19.27
CA SER A 63 14.31 11.28 20.34
C SER A 63 15.49 10.47 20.86
N ASP A 64 15.64 9.21 20.46
CA ASP A 64 16.77 8.36 20.85
C ASP A 64 18.03 8.77 20.07
N PRO A 65 19.10 9.26 20.74
CA PRO A 65 20.32 9.67 20.06
C PRO A 65 21.18 8.48 19.59
N THR A 66 20.83 7.25 19.95
CA THR A 66 21.55 6.04 19.51
C THR A 66 21.05 5.51 18.18
N ILE A 67 19.88 5.97 17.73
CA ILE A 67 19.28 5.58 16.45
C ILE A 67 19.73 6.57 15.39
N ASP A 68 20.42 6.06 14.37
CA ASP A 68 20.78 6.84 13.20
C ASP A 68 19.56 6.99 12.29
N ARG A 69 19.01 8.20 12.25
CA ARG A 69 17.81 8.52 11.46
C ARG A 69 18.06 8.53 9.95
N ASP A 70 19.33 8.63 9.53
CA ASP A 70 19.75 8.59 8.13
C ASP A 70 20.25 7.18 7.75
N SER A 71 19.58 6.15 8.27
CA SER A 71 19.96 4.76 8.02
C SER A 71 18.75 3.89 7.74
N LYS A 72 19.02 2.64 7.33
CA LYS A 72 18.00 1.58 7.21
C LYS A 72 17.80 0.82 8.53
N ASP A 73 17.96 1.48 9.68
CA ASP A 73 17.79 0.87 11.00
C ASP A 73 16.35 0.32 11.14
N PRO A 74 16.16 -0.99 11.38
CA PRO A 74 14.84 -1.58 11.59
C PRO A 74 14.06 -0.93 12.75
N ALA A 75 14.72 -0.31 13.72
CA ALA A 75 14.07 0.41 14.81
C ALA A 75 13.29 1.65 14.35
N LEU A 76 13.57 2.16 13.15
CA LEU A 76 12.82 3.24 12.52
C LEU A 76 11.52 2.77 11.85
N PHE A 77 11.31 1.46 11.75
CA PHE A 77 10.13 0.86 11.16
C PHE A 77 9.28 0.15 12.22
N ARG A 78 7.97 0.14 11.99
CA ARG A 78 7.03 -0.59 12.82
C ARG A 78 5.93 -1.19 11.95
N ALA A 79 5.56 -2.41 12.29
CA ALA A 79 4.38 -3.06 11.75
C ALA A 79 3.11 -2.24 12.02
N ALA A 80 2.31 -2.00 10.97
CA ALA A 80 1.08 -1.21 11.04
C ALA A 80 -0.17 -2.06 10.75
N THR A 81 -1.29 -1.67 11.36
CA THR A 81 -2.62 -2.21 11.01
C THR A 81 -3.18 -1.52 9.76
N ASP A 82 -4.20 -2.11 9.11
CA ASP A 82 -4.90 -1.48 7.98
C ASP A 82 -5.44 -0.08 8.34
N LYS A 83 -5.88 0.08 9.60
CA LYS A 83 -6.40 1.35 10.12
C LYS A 83 -5.29 2.39 10.26
N GLU A 84 -4.12 1.99 10.75
CA GLU A 84 -2.96 2.87 10.86
C GLU A 84 -2.42 3.23 9.47
N LEU A 85 -2.28 2.27 8.55
CA LEU A 85 -1.83 2.51 7.18
C LEU A 85 -2.78 3.49 6.47
N GLY A 86 -4.09 3.24 6.51
CA GLY A 86 -5.08 4.10 5.89
C GLY A 86 -5.19 5.50 6.53
N ALA A 87 -4.85 5.65 7.81
CA ALA A 87 -4.78 6.96 8.48
C ALA A 87 -3.46 7.68 8.19
N ALA A 88 -2.35 6.96 8.13
CA ALA A 88 -1.04 7.49 7.79
C ALA A 88 -1.03 8.06 6.36
N LEU A 89 -1.51 7.30 5.37
CA LEU A 89 -1.66 7.80 4.00
C LEU A 89 -2.68 8.95 3.93
N GLY A 90 -3.82 8.82 4.61
CA GLY A 90 -4.85 9.85 4.66
C GLY A 90 -4.33 11.22 5.11
N ALA A 91 -3.43 11.22 6.10
CA ALA A 91 -2.79 12.44 6.59
C ALA A 91 -2.00 13.21 5.54
N PHE A 92 -1.54 12.57 4.46
CA PHE A 92 -0.82 13.26 3.37
C PHE A 92 -1.67 13.44 2.12
N TRP A 93 -2.74 12.67 1.94
CA TRP A 93 -3.44 12.49 0.66
C TRP A 93 -4.93 12.84 0.74
N GLY A 94 -5.30 13.87 1.52
CA GLY A 94 -6.65 14.45 1.47
C GLY A 94 -7.37 14.63 2.82
N ASP A 95 -6.80 14.18 3.94
CA ASP A 95 -7.37 14.53 5.24
C ASP A 95 -7.10 16.02 5.59
N PRO A 96 -7.96 16.67 6.41
CA PRO A 96 -7.70 18.03 6.87
C PRO A 96 -6.34 18.14 7.57
N GLY A 97 -5.53 19.11 7.13
CA GLY A 97 -4.17 19.29 7.65
C GLY A 97 -3.07 18.63 6.82
N GLU A 98 -3.41 18.12 5.62
CA GLU A 98 -2.43 17.47 4.74
C GLU A 98 -1.25 18.36 4.36
N ALA A 99 -1.47 19.65 4.14
CA ALA A 99 -0.41 20.58 3.78
C ALA A 99 0.61 20.71 4.92
N GLU A 100 0.13 20.79 6.16
CA GLU A 100 0.97 20.83 7.36
C GLU A 100 1.68 19.49 7.59
N ALA A 101 1.03 18.36 7.29
CA ALA A 101 1.67 17.04 7.37
C ALA A 101 2.80 16.91 6.34
N ARG A 102 2.55 17.25 5.07
CA ARG A 102 3.55 17.28 4.00
C ARG A 102 4.72 18.22 4.33
N ALA A 103 4.44 19.38 4.93
CA ALA A 103 5.48 20.32 5.39
C ALA A 103 6.34 19.76 6.54
N ARG A 104 5.72 19.11 7.54
CA ARG A 104 6.45 18.44 8.63
C ARG A 104 7.33 17.30 8.12
N LEU A 105 6.80 16.49 7.20
CA LEU A 105 7.57 15.39 6.60
C LEU A 105 8.76 15.92 5.81
N THR A 106 8.56 16.98 5.01
CA THR A 106 9.65 17.65 4.29
C THR A 106 10.77 18.11 5.23
N GLU A 107 10.45 18.66 6.40
CA GLU A 107 11.46 19.07 7.38
C GLU A 107 12.23 17.88 7.98
N LEU A 108 11.53 16.79 8.31
CA LEU A 108 12.19 15.56 8.80
C LEU A 108 13.12 14.98 7.74
N LEU A 109 12.69 14.93 6.49
CA LEU A 109 13.49 14.45 5.36
C LEU A 109 14.71 15.34 5.10
N ARG A 110 14.54 16.67 5.16
CA ARG A 110 15.66 17.62 5.08
C ARG A 110 16.72 17.37 6.15
N SER A 111 16.29 17.02 7.37
CA SER A 111 17.21 16.77 8.48
C SER A 111 18.17 15.59 8.26
N VAL A 112 17.86 14.71 7.31
CA VAL A 112 18.68 13.57 6.89
C VAL A 112 19.16 13.70 5.43
N GLY A 113 19.04 14.88 4.82
CA GLY A 113 19.51 15.12 3.44
C GLY A 113 18.68 14.43 2.35
N ALA A 114 17.46 13.97 2.65
CA ALA A 114 16.61 13.21 1.72
C ALA A 114 15.40 14.05 1.22
N GLU A 115 15.63 15.30 0.83
CA GLU A 115 14.55 16.18 0.37
C GLU A 115 13.81 15.61 -0.85
N PRO A 116 12.46 15.65 -0.87
CA PRO A 116 11.69 15.21 -2.02
C PRO A 116 12.06 16.00 -3.28
N SER A 117 12.42 15.28 -4.34
CA SER A 117 12.65 15.85 -5.67
C SER A 117 11.49 15.50 -6.61
N GLY A 118 11.31 16.28 -7.68
CA GLY A 118 10.35 15.93 -8.74
C GLY A 118 10.77 14.67 -9.52
N GLY A 119 9.82 14.10 -10.27
CA GLY A 119 10.01 12.88 -11.07
C GLY A 119 8.70 12.09 -11.19
N PRO A 120 8.70 10.97 -11.93
CA PRO A 120 7.58 10.04 -11.91
C PRO A 120 7.37 9.47 -10.50
N LEU A 121 6.13 9.14 -10.17
CA LEU A 121 5.78 8.38 -8.97
C LEU A 121 5.70 6.90 -9.32
N PHE A 122 6.01 6.03 -8.35
CA PHE A 122 5.87 4.57 -8.48
C PHE A 122 6.68 3.99 -9.66
N ASP A 123 7.87 4.54 -9.91
CA ASP A 123 8.77 4.06 -10.96
C ASP A 123 9.34 2.69 -10.59
N GLU A 124 8.80 1.64 -11.20
CA GLU A 124 9.20 0.24 -11.01
C GLU A 124 10.71 0.03 -11.17
N GLY A 125 11.35 0.78 -12.09
CA GLY A 125 12.78 0.65 -12.36
C GLY A 125 13.68 1.29 -11.31
N ALA A 126 13.10 2.13 -10.44
CA ALA A 126 13.82 2.90 -9.42
C ALA A 126 13.32 2.62 -7.99
N GLU A 127 12.48 1.59 -7.79
CA GLU A 127 11.92 1.25 -6.48
C GLU A 127 13.02 0.92 -5.44
N GLU A 128 14.11 0.27 -5.87
CA GLU A 128 15.28 -0.03 -5.03
C GLU A 128 16.08 1.22 -4.61
N ASP A 129 15.94 2.32 -5.38
CA ASP A 129 16.62 3.59 -5.13
C ASP A 129 15.81 4.52 -4.20
N VAL A 130 14.59 4.12 -3.80
CA VAL A 130 13.76 4.92 -2.89
C VAL A 130 14.42 5.04 -1.53
N TYR A 131 14.71 6.28 -1.13
CA TYR A 131 15.34 6.57 0.15
C TYR A 131 14.85 7.89 0.78
N PRO A 132 14.54 7.89 2.10
CA PRO A 132 14.23 6.70 2.89
C PRO A 132 12.94 6.04 2.39
N VAL A 133 12.83 4.73 2.58
CA VAL A 133 11.54 4.04 2.49
C VAL A 133 10.67 4.51 3.67
N LEU A 134 9.50 5.07 3.36
CA LEU A 134 8.60 5.64 4.36
C LEU A 134 7.40 4.73 4.65
N ILE A 135 6.87 4.07 3.62
CA ILE A 135 5.83 3.05 3.74
C ILE A 135 6.17 1.92 2.78
N ASP A 136 6.22 0.71 3.30
CA ASP A 136 6.19 -0.54 2.55
C ASP A 136 4.96 -1.31 3.01
N ALA A 137 4.07 -1.70 2.10
CA ALA A 137 2.78 -2.23 2.50
C ALA A 137 2.23 -3.24 1.52
N GLY A 138 1.92 -4.43 2.02
CA GLY A 138 1.15 -5.42 1.28
C GLY A 138 0.23 -6.27 2.14
N TRP A 139 -0.54 -7.11 1.46
CA TRP A 139 -1.43 -8.10 2.03
C TRP A 139 -1.07 -9.47 1.50
N GLN A 140 -1.09 -10.44 2.40
CA GLN A 140 -1.16 -11.84 2.02
C GLN A 140 -2.63 -12.24 1.93
N LEU A 141 -3.05 -12.83 0.82
CA LEU A 141 -4.41 -13.28 0.58
C LEU A 141 -4.53 -14.80 0.74
N LEU A 142 -5.76 -15.26 0.95
CA LEU A 142 -6.08 -16.68 0.94
C LEU A 142 -5.85 -17.27 -0.48
N PRO A 143 -5.18 -18.42 -0.60
CA PRO A 143 -5.11 -19.15 -1.87
C PRO A 143 -6.48 -19.71 -2.26
N LEU A 144 -6.71 -19.94 -3.56
CA LEU A 144 -7.95 -20.48 -4.13
C LEU A 144 -8.36 -21.81 -3.48
N ALA A 145 -7.39 -22.65 -3.12
CA ALA A 145 -7.62 -23.91 -2.42
C ALA A 145 -8.26 -23.75 -1.03
N ARG A 146 -8.07 -22.58 -0.39
CA ARG A 146 -8.58 -22.27 0.96
C ARG A 146 -9.82 -21.39 0.95
N LEU A 147 -10.33 -21.02 -0.22
CA LEU A 147 -11.55 -20.25 -0.33
C LEU A 147 -12.79 -21.10 -0.03
N GLU A 148 -13.54 -20.70 0.99
CA GLU A 148 -14.86 -21.23 1.34
C GLU A 148 -15.94 -20.88 0.29
N SER A 149 -16.73 -21.87 -0.15
CA SER A 149 -17.72 -21.72 -1.23
C SER A 149 -18.78 -20.65 -0.97
N GLU A 150 -19.37 -20.61 0.22
CA GLU A 150 -20.42 -19.64 0.57
C GLU A 150 -19.84 -18.24 0.74
N ARG A 151 -18.74 -18.13 1.47
CA ARG A 151 -18.12 -16.84 1.80
C ARG A 151 -17.45 -16.20 0.59
N HIS A 152 -16.88 -16.98 -0.32
CA HIS A 152 -16.09 -16.50 -1.45
C HIS A 152 -16.73 -16.83 -2.80
N ARG A 153 -18.04 -17.07 -2.81
CA ARG A 153 -18.79 -17.50 -4.00
C ARG A 153 -18.49 -16.65 -5.23
N GLY A 154 -18.47 -15.33 -5.09
CA GLY A 154 -18.32 -14.43 -6.23
C GLY A 154 -16.99 -14.57 -6.98
N VAL A 155 -15.86 -14.79 -6.29
CA VAL A 155 -14.59 -15.04 -6.99
C VAL A 155 -14.60 -16.43 -7.63
N LEU A 156 -15.13 -17.45 -6.94
CA LEU A 156 -15.22 -18.81 -7.46
C LEU A 156 -16.11 -18.91 -8.70
N GLU A 157 -17.21 -18.15 -8.74
CA GLU A 157 -18.13 -18.04 -9.88
C GLU A 157 -17.51 -17.27 -11.07
N SER A 158 -16.35 -16.63 -10.90
CA SER A 158 -15.65 -15.94 -11.99
C SER A 158 -14.78 -16.89 -12.83
N TYR A 159 -14.62 -18.13 -12.39
CA TYR A 159 -13.90 -19.17 -13.11
C TYR A 159 -14.88 -20.14 -13.78
N THR A 160 -14.46 -20.69 -14.92
CA THR A 160 -15.01 -21.98 -15.36
C THR A 160 -14.51 -23.11 -14.45
N GLU A 161 -15.22 -24.25 -14.43
CA GLU A 161 -14.83 -25.41 -13.61
C GLU A 161 -13.39 -25.89 -13.91
N LEU A 162 -13.01 -25.88 -15.19
CA LEU A 162 -11.67 -26.29 -15.62
C LEU A 162 -10.59 -25.29 -15.20
N GLU A 163 -10.84 -23.98 -15.35
CA GLU A 163 -9.90 -22.93 -14.93
C GLU A 163 -9.68 -22.97 -13.42
N LEU A 164 -10.76 -23.10 -12.63
CA LEU A 164 -10.66 -23.18 -11.18
C LEU A 164 -9.86 -24.42 -10.73
N ALA A 165 -10.11 -25.57 -11.35
CA ALA A 165 -9.38 -26.81 -11.06
C ALA A 165 -7.90 -26.68 -11.41
N SER A 166 -7.58 -26.08 -12.57
CA SER A 166 -6.20 -25.83 -13.00
C SER A 166 -5.48 -24.89 -12.04
N ALA A 167 -6.06 -23.74 -11.72
CA ALA A 167 -5.45 -22.74 -10.84
C ALA A 167 -5.21 -23.28 -9.43
N ARG A 168 -6.16 -24.03 -8.86
CA ARG A 168 -5.97 -24.71 -7.57
C ARG A 168 -4.83 -25.74 -7.62
N PHE A 169 -4.78 -26.54 -8.69
CA PHE A 169 -3.70 -27.51 -8.86
C PHE A 169 -2.33 -26.83 -8.93
N GLU A 170 -2.21 -25.71 -9.64
CA GLU A 170 -0.97 -24.93 -9.71
C GLU A 170 -0.54 -24.37 -8.35
N GLU A 171 -1.48 -23.87 -7.53
CA GLU A 171 -1.20 -23.42 -6.17
C GLU A 171 -0.75 -24.57 -5.26
N GLU A 172 -1.48 -25.69 -5.26
CA GLU A 172 -1.25 -26.83 -4.37
C GLU A 172 0.02 -27.61 -4.72
N SER A 173 0.39 -27.65 -6.00
CA SER A 173 1.60 -28.34 -6.48
C SER A 173 2.88 -27.51 -6.39
N ALA A 174 2.79 -26.22 -6.05
CA ALA A 174 3.94 -25.35 -5.91
C ALA A 174 4.84 -25.77 -4.73
N VAL A 175 6.14 -25.97 -5.00
CA VAL A 175 7.15 -26.27 -3.99
C VAL A 175 8.31 -25.27 -4.10
N PRO A 176 8.54 -24.40 -3.09
CA PRO A 176 7.71 -24.22 -1.90
C PRO A 176 6.33 -23.63 -2.24
N PRO A 177 5.34 -23.71 -1.31
CA PRO A 177 4.05 -23.06 -1.49
C PRO A 177 4.23 -21.56 -1.79
N ARG A 178 3.47 -21.05 -2.76
CA ARG A 178 3.49 -19.63 -3.12
C ARG A 178 2.53 -18.86 -2.22
N ALA A 179 3.03 -17.80 -1.60
CA ALA A 179 2.14 -16.82 -0.96
C ALA A 179 1.39 -16.06 -2.06
N GLN A 180 0.10 -15.82 -1.82
CA GLN A 180 -0.71 -14.93 -2.64
C GLN A 180 -0.54 -13.51 -2.11
N LEU A 181 0.22 -12.69 -2.81
CA LEU A 181 0.64 -11.36 -2.37
C LEU A 181 -0.05 -10.29 -3.22
N LEU A 182 -0.39 -9.20 -2.53
CA LEU A 182 -0.83 -7.97 -3.13
C LEU A 182 -0.12 -6.81 -2.43
N GLU A 183 0.76 -6.10 -3.12
CA GLU A 183 1.66 -5.12 -2.53
C GLU A 183 1.42 -3.75 -3.18
N LEU A 184 1.48 -2.70 -2.37
CA LEU A 184 1.58 -1.34 -2.86
C LEU A 184 3.02 -1.07 -3.31
N PRO A 185 3.24 -0.08 -4.18
CA PRO A 185 4.58 0.43 -4.43
C PRO A 185 5.17 0.96 -3.13
N VAL A 186 6.49 0.88 -3.01
CA VAL A 186 7.20 1.55 -1.93
C VAL A 186 6.98 3.06 -2.00
N PHE A 187 6.65 3.67 -0.86
CA PHE A 187 6.48 5.11 -0.74
C PHE A 187 7.74 5.74 -0.16
N GLY A 188 8.32 6.69 -0.90
CA GLY A 188 9.35 7.59 -0.40
C GLY A 188 8.79 8.97 -0.09
N GLY A 189 9.72 9.93 0.11
CA GLY A 189 9.35 11.32 0.34
C GLY A 189 8.58 11.95 -0.82
N ARG A 190 8.87 11.56 -2.06
CA ARG A 190 8.22 12.09 -3.26
C ARG A 190 6.75 11.71 -3.30
N GLU A 191 6.43 10.44 -3.11
CA GLU A 191 5.07 9.90 -3.21
C GLU A 191 4.15 10.50 -2.14
N LEU A 192 4.67 10.76 -0.93
CA LEU A 192 3.87 11.34 0.15
C LEU A 192 3.77 12.87 0.09
N VAL A 193 4.81 13.58 -0.34
CA VAL A 193 4.84 15.06 -0.31
C VAL A 193 4.34 15.69 -1.61
N LEU A 194 4.56 15.05 -2.75
CA LEU A 194 4.24 15.58 -4.08
C LEU A 194 3.30 14.66 -4.88
N PRO A 195 2.13 14.23 -4.33
CA PRO A 195 1.30 13.22 -4.97
C PRO A 195 0.54 13.74 -6.20
N GLU A 196 0.21 15.03 -6.24
CA GLU A 196 -0.81 15.59 -7.15
C GLU A 196 -0.24 16.39 -8.32
N ASP A 197 -0.83 16.24 -9.49
CA ASP A 197 -0.63 17.09 -10.67
C ASP A 197 -1.44 18.41 -10.58
N GLU A 198 -1.45 19.21 -11.65
CA GLU A 198 -2.20 20.46 -11.70
C GLU A 198 -3.74 20.30 -11.66
N TRP A 199 -4.28 19.09 -11.88
CA TRP A 199 -5.70 18.79 -11.84
C TRP A 199 -6.15 18.19 -10.49
N GLY A 200 -5.21 17.96 -9.56
CA GLY A 200 -5.49 17.33 -8.27
C GLY A 200 -5.65 15.81 -8.37
N GLU A 201 -5.17 15.21 -9.47
CA GLU A 201 -5.07 13.77 -9.63
C GLU A 201 -3.66 13.29 -9.26
N LEU A 202 -3.52 11.99 -8.97
CA LEU A 202 -2.19 11.42 -8.79
C LEU A 202 -1.36 11.61 -10.07
N ARG A 203 -0.12 12.10 -9.92
CA ARG A 203 0.81 12.35 -11.05
C ARG A 203 1.16 11.09 -11.85
N SER A 204 0.93 9.92 -11.28
CA SER A 204 1.11 8.63 -11.95
C SER A 204 0.05 7.66 -11.42
N PRO A 205 -0.42 6.72 -12.25
CA PRO A 205 -1.34 5.67 -11.80
C PRO A 205 -0.80 4.96 -10.57
N LEU A 206 -1.66 4.70 -9.57
CA LEU A 206 -1.28 3.83 -8.47
C LEU A 206 -1.14 2.41 -9.02
N VAL A 207 0.06 1.83 -8.88
CA VAL A 207 0.31 0.44 -9.23
C VAL A 207 -0.01 -0.44 -8.02
N VAL A 208 -0.47 -1.66 -8.27
CA VAL A 208 -0.54 -2.71 -7.25
C VAL A 208 0.20 -3.92 -7.80
N TRP A 209 1.18 -4.40 -7.06
CA TRP A 209 1.93 -5.60 -7.39
C TRP A 209 1.18 -6.83 -6.91
N SER A 210 0.98 -7.81 -7.78
CA SER A 210 0.13 -8.96 -7.48
C SER A 210 0.81 -10.25 -7.87
N SER A 211 0.70 -11.28 -7.04
CA SER A 211 1.09 -12.64 -7.41
C SER A 211 -0.09 -13.54 -7.77
N LEU A 212 -1.29 -12.97 -7.85
CA LEU A 212 -2.53 -13.72 -7.97
C LEU A 212 -2.68 -14.32 -9.36
N ASP A 213 -3.49 -15.36 -9.46
CA ASP A 213 -4.05 -15.75 -10.75
C ASP A 213 -4.85 -14.58 -11.35
N ALA A 214 -4.75 -14.41 -12.66
CA ALA A 214 -5.33 -13.26 -13.37
C ALA A 214 -6.85 -13.12 -13.14
N THR A 215 -7.59 -14.22 -13.06
CA THR A 215 -9.04 -14.18 -12.80
C THR A 215 -9.34 -13.77 -11.36
N TYR A 216 -8.49 -14.18 -10.40
CA TYR A 216 -8.60 -13.72 -9.02
C TYR A 216 -8.28 -12.22 -8.93
N GLU A 217 -7.16 -11.81 -9.52
CA GLU A 217 -6.70 -10.42 -9.56
C GLU A 217 -7.77 -9.48 -10.10
N ASP A 218 -8.30 -9.77 -11.28
CA ASP A 218 -9.34 -8.96 -11.93
C ASP A 218 -10.61 -8.87 -11.05
N TYR A 219 -11.09 -9.99 -10.51
CA TYR A 219 -12.26 -9.99 -9.63
C TYR A 219 -12.02 -9.11 -8.38
N LEU A 220 -10.84 -9.26 -7.76
CA LEU A 220 -10.47 -8.55 -6.55
C LEU A 220 -10.39 -7.04 -6.81
N VAL A 221 -9.65 -6.64 -7.84
CA VAL A 221 -9.40 -5.23 -8.18
C VAL A 221 -10.72 -4.54 -8.53
N ARG A 222 -11.59 -5.15 -9.34
CA ARG A 222 -12.92 -4.59 -9.63
C ARG A 222 -13.76 -4.42 -8.36
N GLY A 223 -13.75 -5.42 -7.47
CA GLY A 223 -14.44 -5.34 -6.18
C GLY A 223 -13.93 -4.22 -5.28
N VAL A 224 -12.62 -4.01 -5.26
CA VAL A 224 -11.93 -2.98 -4.47
C VAL A 224 -12.22 -1.59 -5.02
N LEU A 225 -12.08 -1.37 -6.33
CA LEU A 225 -12.37 -0.09 -6.98
C LEU A 225 -13.83 0.32 -6.74
N ARG A 226 -14.76 -0.63 -6.87
CA ARG A 226 -16.18 -0.41 -6.57
C ARG A 226 -16.41 -0.04 -5.11
N ALA A 227 -15.77 -0.74 -4.16
CA ALA A 227 -15.88 -0.43 -2.73
C ALA A 227 -15.28 0.95 -2.39
N ALA A 228 -14.20 1.34 -3.07
CA ALA A 228 -13.55 2.64 -2.95
C ALA A 228 -14.30 3.78 -3.66
N LYS A 229 -15.35 3.45 -4.43
CA LYS A 229 -16.12 4.39 -5.26
C LYS A 229 -15.24 5.13 -6.27
N VAL A 230 -14.29 4.41 -6.86
CA VAL A 230 -13.54 4.88 -8.03
C VAL A 230 -14.39 4.58 -9.26
N ALA A 231 -14.59 5.57 -10.13
CA ALA A 231 -15.35 5.37 -11.34
C ALA A 231 -14.65 4.34 -12.23
N GLU A 232 -15.42 3.43 -12.84
CA GLU A 232 -14.88 2.57 -13.89
C GLU A 232 -14.52 3.45 -15.08
N PRO A 233 -13.38 3.21 -15.76
CA PRO A 233 -13.09 3.85 -17.04
C PRO A 233 -14.29 3.64 -17.97
N GLN A 234 -14.79 4.71 -18.59
CA GLN A 234 -15.73 4.54 -19.69
C GLN A 234 -14.91 4.12 -20.91
N ASP A 235 -15.08 2.87 -21.32
CA ASP A 235 -14.57 2.34 -22.59
C ASP A 235 -15.10 3.14 -23.80
#